data_AF-A0A7M3WBA5-F1
#
_entry.id   AF-A0A7M3WBA5-F1
#
_cell.length_a   1.000
_cell.length_b   1.000
_cell.length_c   1.000
_cell.angle_alpha   90.00
_cell.angle_beta   90.00
_cell.angle_gamma   90.00
#
_symmetry.space_group_name_H-M   'P 1'
#
loop_
_entity.id
_entity.type
_entity.pdbx_description
1 polymer ?
#
loop_
_entity_poly.entity_id
_entity_poly.type
_entity_poly.pdbx_seq_one_letter_code
_entity_poly.pdbx_strand_id
1 'polypeptide(L)'
;MEQYQDWLSGSPAKPLLSALLGISDPNDVDTDRDGMSDGYEYWFTQWNLEQNIWEMNPLTGTDVSRDSDDDSYDCDGNGQISDSESFDNLAEYESRIYGKKIAVDTIPNETGLVSYGADAINAFIGEEGMSYDAAFGQLYDMFRSKSLESSDRMGLINSLQPDNFNISLAGVSDPTDDDSDLDGMPDGWEFCYSIYGEFLPVNDFRWSLNPINPLDINYDPDSDGWFDREITDVPAPQGTWESRQFSEYEPEGQIPQGVQSLLFSNLMEYNNGTHPLDDDSDDDSSVMKPVFTNGVVTSYVKDSNLSDGREVFKYGTNPLDNDTDGDMMPDFYEYYRGWNETNDNWSSRLQISVVWHQVTSVVWKPVQVSNGVITRPVLEWAWFTHDPTDPSDAGQDADNDGAWDCSGGSCIYQPYNNFQEYFGVVNASMSSPSLVRASNLVDCSGEPVSEWWQLRESLLGTCSGSSSISTNYFRMNKINDNDRLYALVINDYDLDYENVDSSNDLTSLNGEWTDTFNRIAGDQYHLPNIFLGEYVYGWWILDIDGDQIADGTDPTNWDTDGDWLNDHFEIEDDLLDGIRGNSGSPIRYDDRST
;
A
#
# COMPACT_ATOMS: atom_id res chain seq x y z
N MET A 1 45.31 -24.70 40.15
CA MET A 1 44.78 -24.14 41.42
C MET A 1 45.50 -22.85 41.81
N GLU A 2 46.81 -22.84 42.10
CA GLU A 2 47.52 -21.60 42.49
C GLU A 2 47.47 -20.49 41.41
N GLN A 3 47.76 -20.81 40.15
CA GLN A 3 47.68 -19.84 39.05
C GLN A 3 46.27 -19.25 38.85
N TYR A 4 45.23 -20.06 39.10
CA TYR A 4 43.82 -19.65 39.00
C TYR A 4 43.44 -18.68 40.13
N GLN A 5 43.87 -18.96 41.36
CA GLN A 5 43.63 -18.07 42.49
C GLN A 5 44.36 -16.73 42.35
N ASP A 6 45.58 -16.74 41.80
CA ASP A 6 46.33 -15.53 41.50
C ASP A 6 45.63 -14.67 40.42
N TRP A 7 45.10 -15.31 39.38
CA TRP A 7 44.34 -14.62 38.33
C TRP A 7 43.02 -14.03 38.85
N LEU A 8 42.26 -14.78 39.64
CA LEU A 8 41.05 -14.27 40.31
C LEU A 8 41.35 -13.07 41.22
N SER A 9 42.56 -12.96 41.75
CA SER A 9 43.00 -11.82 42.55
C SER A 9 43.44 -10.59 41.74
N GLY A 10 43.30 -10.64 40.41
CA GLY A 10 43.63 -9.54 39.49
C GLY A 10 45.06 -9.58 38.94
N SER A 11 45.81 -10.67 39.16
CA SER A 11 47.12 -10.85 38.51
C SER A 11 46.95 -11.34 37.06
N PRO A 12 47.86 -11.01 36.13
CA PRO A 12 47.83 -11.57 34.78
C PRO A 12 47.83 -13.10 34.79
N ALA A 13 47.13 -13.72 33.84
CA ALA A 13 47.10 -15.16 33.70
C ALA A 13 48.52 -15.70 33.49
N LYS A 14 48.96 -16.58 34.40
CA LYS A 14 50.26 -17.27 34.29
C LYS A 14 50.19 -18.32 33.16
N PRO A 15 51.31 -18.77 32.59
CA PRO A 15 51.33 -19.49 31.30
C PRO A 15 50.41 -20.71 31.18
N LEU A 16 50.26 -21.50 32.24
CA LEU A 16 49.36 -22.66 32.21
C LEU A 16 47.89 -22.23 32.18
N LEU A 17 47.52 -21.25 32.99
CA LEU A 17 46.16 -20.72 32.97
C LEU A 17 45.87 -19.97 31.67
N SER A 18 46.83 -19.19 31.17
CA SER A 18 46.71 -18.50 29.87
C SER A 18 46.50 -19.46 28.72
N ALA A 19 47.15 -20.63 28.74
CA ALA A 19 46.90 -21.68 27.75
C ALA A 19 45.50 -22.30 27.92
N LEU A 20 45.08 -22.58 29.16
CA LEU A 20 43.77 -23.18 29.43
C LEU A 20 42.59 -22.26 29.10
N LEU A 21 42.77 -20.95 29.17
CA LEU A 21 41.74 -19.97 28.80
C LEU A 21 41.52 -19.83 27.29
N GLY A 22 42.41 -20.39 26.46
CA GLY A 22 42.33 -20.32 25.00
C GLY A 22 42.13 -21.69 24.34
N ILE A 23 41.56 -22.66 25.05
CA ILE A 23 41.32 -24.01 24.56
C ILE A 23 39.81 -24.26 24.53
N SER A 24 39.28 -24.58 23.36
CA SER A 24 37.93 -25.16 23.21
C SER A 24 37.87 -26.57 23.80
N ASP A 25 36.73 -26.98 24.36
CA ASP A 25 36.55 -28.33 24.89
C ASP A 25 36.41 -29.32 23.72
N PRO A 26 37.40 -30.20 23.47
CA PRO A 26 37.31 -31.14 22.35
C PRO A 26 36.24 -32.22 22.52
N ASN A 27 35.50 -32.23 23.64
CA ASN A 27 34.37 -33.14 23.89
C ASN A 27 33.01 -32.42 23.85
N ASP A 28 32.99 -31.10 23.69
CA ASP A 28 31.79 -30.31 23.44
C ASP A 28 31.84 -29.79 22.00
N VAL A 29 30.70 -29.68 21.35
CA VAL A 29 30.62 -29.12 19.98
C VAL A 29 30.41 -27.61 20.02
N ASP A 30 30.03 -27.10 21.19
CA ASP A 30 29.68 -25.72 21.53
C ASP A 30 30.25 -25.46 22.94
N THR A 31 31.47 -24.96 22.99
CA THR A 31 32.28 -24.86 24.21
C THR A 31 31.70 -23.84 25.19
N ASP A 32 31.19 -22.72 24.69
CA ASP A 32 30.66 -21.63 25.50
C ASP A 32 29.13 -21.65 25.67
N ARG A 33 28.45 -22.56 24.96
CA ARG A 33 27.02 -22.90 25.06
C ARG A 33 26.11 -21.80 24.60
N ASP A 34 26.49 -21.15 23.52
CA ASP A 34 25.77 -20.02 22.94
C ASP A 34 24.78 -20.45 21.84
N GLY A 35 24.87 -21.70 21.39
CA GLY A 35 23.99 -22.28 20.36
C GLY A 35 24.67 -22.44 18.99
N MET A 36 25.81 -21.79 18.78
CA MET A 36 26.68 -22.00 17.62
C MET A 36 27.66 -23.14 17.88
N SER A 37 28.22 -23.73 16.83
CA SER A 37 29.26 -24.76 17.01
C SER A 37 30.64 -24.14 16.92
N ASP A 38 31.58 -24.62 17.75
CA ASP A 38 32.99 -24.23 17.70
C ASP A 38 33.57 -24.31 16.28
N GLY A 39 33.09 -25.28 15.50
CA GLY A 39 33.50 -25.51 14.13
C GLY A 39 32.98 -24.45 13.16
N TYR A 40 31.75 -23.97 13.34
CA TYR A 40 31.16 -22.87 12.56
C TYR A 40 31.89 -21.57 12.87
N GLU A 41 31.97 -21.21 14.14
CA GLU A 41 32.63 -19.99 14.60
C GLU A 41 34.10 -19.96 14.16
N TYR A 42 34.84 -21.06 14.33
CA TYR A 42 36.24 -21.14 13.88
C TYR A 42 36.38 -20.99 12.36
N TRP A 43 35.37 -21.41 11.60
CA TRP A 43 35.45 -21.44 10.15
C TRP A 43 35.22 -20.07 9.51
N PHE A 44 34.34 -19.27 10.10
CA PHE A 44 33.96 -17.94 9.61
C PHE A 44 34.62 -16.78 10.35
N THR A 45 35.22 -17.03 11.52
CA THR A 45 35.84 -15.96 12.32
C THR A 45 36.93 -15.20 11.55
N GLN A 46 36.84 -13.87 11.62
CA GLN A 46 37.91 -12.97 11.23
C GLN A 46 38.40 -12.16 12.42
N TRP A 47 39.60 -11.58 12.30
CA TRP A 47 40.14 -10.69 13.33
C TRP A 47 39.74 -9.25 13.04
N ASN A 48 38.83 -8.71 13.84
CA ASN A 48 38.43 -7.32 13.77
C ASN A 48 39.53 -6.42 14.36
N LEU A 49 40.24 -5.69 13.49
CA LEU A 49 41.38 -4.84 13.90
C LEU A 49 40.95 -3.63 14.73
N GLU A 50 39.74 -3.11 14.52
CA GLU A 50 39.26 -1.88 15.17
C GLU A 50 38.79 -2.16 16.59
N GLN A 51 38.02 -3.23 16.76
CA GLN A 51 37.50 -3.69 18.04
C GLN A 51 38.52 -4.55 18.81
N ASN A 52 39.56 -5.04 18.12
CA ASN A 52 40.61 -5.91 18.68
C ASN A 52 40.02 -7.18 19.31
N ILE A 53 39.08 -7.81 18.59
CA ILE A 53 38.41 -9.06 18.94
C ILE A 53 38.33 -9.98 17.72
N TRP A 54 38.08 -11.26 17.98
CA TRP A 54 37.60 -12.17 16.95
C TRP A 54 36.11 -11.93 16.74
N GLU A 55 35.67 -12.01 15.49
CA GLU A 55 34.29 -11.75 15.09
C GLU A 55 33.34 -12.85 15.53
N MET A 56 33.79 -14.11 15.43
CA MET A 56 33.20 -15.26 16.10
C MET A 56 34.24 -15.92 17.00
N ASN A 57 33.87 -16.38 18.19
CA ASN A 57 34.83 -16.88 19.16
C ASN A 57 34.23 -17.99 20.06
N PRO A 58 34.67 -19.26 19.86
CA PRO A 58 34.17 -20.46 20.57
C PRO A 58 34.30 -20.49 22.09
N LEU A 59 34.73 -19.41 22.71
CA LEU A 59 35.03 -19.29 24.13
C LEU A 59 34.19 -18.19 24.80
N THR A 60 33.30 -17.53 24.06
CA THR A 60 32.45 -16.43 24.52
C THR A 60 31.22 -16.22 23.65
N GLY A 61 30.04 -16.61 24.14
CA GLY A 61 28.75 -16.37 23.46
C GLY A 61 28.24 -14.93 23.43
N THR A 62 29.10 -13.97 23.09
CA THR A 62 28.76 -12.54 22.91
C THR A 62 28.62 -12.16 21.44
N ASP A 63 29.06 -13.05 20.56
CA ASP A 63 29.10 -12.99 19.11
C ASP A 63 27.84 -13.57 18.45
N VAL A 64 26.97 -14.25 19.20
CA VAL A 64 25.66 -14.71 18.71
C VAL A 64 24.84 -13.60 18.05
N SER A 65 24.80 -12.42 18.69
CA SER A 65 24.03 -11.26 18.24
C SER A 65 24.86 -10.28 17.42
N ARG A 66 25.98 -10.74 16.87
CA ARG A 66 26.80 -9.95 15.98
C ARG A 66 26.35 -10.26 14.57
N ASP A 67 25.99 -9.22 13.86
CA ASP A 67 25.85 -9.19 12.42
C ASP A 67 27.25 -8.94 11.84
N SER A 68 27.76 -9.88 11.06
CA SER A 68 29.19 -9.90 10.66
C SER A 68 29.44 -9.34 9.27
N ASP A 69 28.44 -9.36 8.40
CA ASP A 69 28.34 -8.74 7.08
C ASP A 69 27.49 -7.46 7.06
N ASP A 70 26.86 -7.11 8.18
CA ASP A 70 26.04 -5.90 8.38
C ASP A 70 24.79 -5.88 7.45
N ASP A 71 24.12 -7.02 7.29
CA ASP A 71 23.04 -7.23 6.33
C ASP A 71 21.62 -7.31 6.93
N SER A 72 21.48 -7.23 8.27
CA SER A 72 20.18 -7.21 8.94
C SER A 72 19.27 -6.11 8.37
N TYR A 73 17.99 -6.42 8.18
CA TYR A 73 17.05 -5.55 7.50
C TYR A 73 15.91 -5.06 8.42
N ASP A 74 15.49 -3.81 8.27
CA ASP A 74 14.45 -3.16 9.08
C ASP A 74 13.07 -3.49 8.51
N CYS A 75 12.58 -4.71 8.76
CA CYS A 75 11.39 -5.24 8.07
C CYS A 75 10.13 -4.40 8.30
N ASP A 76 9.98 -3.74 9.46
CA ASP A 76 8.81 -2.90 9.75
C ASP A 76 9.01 -1.39 9.44
N GLY A 77 10.17 -1.02 8.91
CA GLY A 77 10.51 0.35 8.51
C GLY A 77 10.54 1.37 9.66
N ASN A 78 10.59 0.94 10.92
CA ASN A 78 10.55 1.85 12.08
C ASN A 78 11.88 2.60 12.32
N GLY A 79 12.94 2.24 11.59
CA GLY A 79 14.28 2.77 11.68
C GLY A 79 15.17 2.08 12.73
N GLN A 80 14.78 0.91 13.23
CA GLN A 80 15.51 0.16 14.25
C GLN A 80 15.38 -1.35 14.03
N ILE A 81 16.52 -2.01 13.82
CA ILE A 81 16.62 -3.47 13.81
C ILE A 81 16.30 -4.03 15.21
N SER A 82 15.19 -4.74 15.33
CA SER A 82 14.82 -5.51 16.52
C SER A 82 15.40 -6.93 16.52
N ASP A 83 15.32 -7.63 17.65
CA ASP A 83 15.79 -9.03 17.79
C ASP A 83 15.10 -10.00 16.79
N SER A 84 13.92 -9.65 16.26
CA SER A 84 13.21 -10.47 15.25
C SER A 84 13.62 -10.19 13.81
N GLU A 85 14.31 -9.08 13.60
CA GLU A 85 14.72 -8.54 12.28
C GLU A 85 16.23 -8.69 12.08
N SER A 86 16.97 -8.96 13.14
CA SER A 86 18.40 -9.22 13.06
C SER A 86 18.66 -10.59 12.44
N PHE A 87 19.39 -10.59 11.33
CA PHE A 87 19.95 -11.78 10.71
C PHE A 87 21.39 -11.96 11.19
N ASP A 88 21.55 -12.21 12.49
CA ASP A 88 22.85 -12.35 13.14
C ASP A 88 23.49 -13.72 12.93
N ASN A 89 24.76 -13.85 13.34
CA ASN A 89 25.54 -15.09 13.25
C ASN A 89 24.78 -16.34 13.76
N LEU A 90 23.95 -16.19 14.81
CA LEU A 90 23.16 -17.28 15.36
C LEU A 90 21.95 -17.60 14.49
N ALA A 91 21.22 -16.60 14.00
CA ALA A 91 20.09 -16.76 13.07
C ALA A 91 20.52 -17.49 11.79
N GLU A 92 21.64 -17.08 11.22
CA GLU A 92 22.29 -17.72 10.07
C GLU A 92 22.65 -19.18 10.34
N TYR A 93 23.26 -19.45 11.51
CA TYR A 93 23.58 -20.81 11.89
C TYR A 93 22.33 -21.67 12.15
N GLU A 94 21.30 -21.11 12.78
CA GLU A 94 20.04 -21.80 13.08
C GLU A 94 19.21 -22.09 11.81
N SER A 95 19.40 -21.31 10.75
CA SER A 95 18.71 -21.47 9.46
C SER A 95 18.91 -22.84 8.82
N ARG A 96 20.06 -23.47 9.09
CA ARG A 96 20.38 -24.84 8.65
C ARG A 96 19.46 -25.91 9.24
N ILE A 97 18.73 -25.59 10.31
CA ILE A 97 17.77 -26.47 10.98
C ILE A 97 16.34 -25.99 10.71
N TYR A 98 16.10 -24.69 10.87
CA TYR A 98 14.75 -24.15 10.96
C TYR A 98 14.30 -23.37 9.71
N GLY A 99 15.21 -23.00 8.80
CA GLY A 99 14.98 -21.87 7.90
C GLY A 99 14.79 -20.62 8.76
N LYS A 100 13.64 -19.96 8.67
CA LYS A 100 13.27 -18.93 9.63
C LYS A 100 12.64 -19.50 10.89
N LYS A 101 13.38 -19.46 12.01
CA LYS A 101 12.95 -20.02 13.31
C LYS A 101 11.62 -19.47 13.82
N ILE A 102 11.35 -18.18 13.61
CA ILE A 102 10.10 -17.55 14.06
C ILE A 102 8.90 -17.84 13.16
N ALA A 103 9.13 -18.32 11.93
CA ALA A 103 8.09 -18.68 10.96
C ALA A 103 7.90 -20.21 10.82
N VAL A 104 8.48 -21.01 11.72
CA VAL A 104 8.29 -22.48 11.75
C VAL A 104 6.82 -22.89 11.86
N ASP A 105 5.95 -22.01 12.37
CA ASP A 105 4.51 -22.24 12.46
C ASP A 105 3.78 -22.17 11.11
N THR A 106 4.39 -21.56 10.09
CA THR A 106 3.91 -21.60 8.69
C THR A 106 4.09 -22.99 8.06
N ILE A 107 5.03 -23.79 8.59
CA ILE A 107 5.31 -25.13 8.08
C ILE A 107 4.16 -26.10 8.44
N PRO A 108 3.60 -26.84 7.47
CA PRO A 108 2.57 -27.84 7.77
C PRO A 108 3.04 -28.89 8.79
N ASN A 109 2.19 -29.18 9.78
CA ASN A 109 2.50 -30.09 10.90
C ASN A 109 3.04 -31.48 10.51
N GLU A 110 2.74 -31.97 9.31
CA GLU A 110 3.15 -33.30 8.84
C GLU A 110 4.53 -33.32 8.16
N THR A 111 5.09 -32.15 7.82
CA THR A 111 6.38 -32.01 7.10
C THR A 111 7.58 -32.13 8.05
N GLY A 112 7.44 -31.68 9.29
CA GLY A 112 8.57 -31.48 10.21
C GLY A 112 9.30 -30.17 9.92
N LEU A 113 10.48 -29.96 10.54
CA LEU A 113 11.29 -28.77 10.25
C LEU A 113 11.89 -28.87 8.84
N VAL A 114 11.87 -27.75 8.11
CA VAL A 114 12.46 -27.62 6.79
C VAL A 114 13.49 -26.51 6.85
N SER A 115 14.77 -26.86 6.69
CA SER A 115 15.82 -25.85 6.61
C SER A 115 15.89 -25.23 5.23
N TYR A 116 16.44 -24.02 5.14
CA TYR A 116 16.75 -23.36 3.87
C TYR A 116 17.55 -24.25 2.93
N GLY A 117 18.56 -24.97 3.43
CA GLY A 117 19.37 -25.86 2.59
C GLY A 117 18.60 -27.07 2.07
N ALA A 118 17.70 -27.64 2.87
CA ALA A 118 16.86 -28.74 2.41
C ALA A 118 15.87 -28.27 1.34
N ASP A 119 15.32 -27.08 1.52
CA ASP A 119 14.40 -26.44 0.58
C ASP A 119 15.07 -26.06 -0.74
N ALA A 120 16.23 -25.39 -0.70
CA ALA A 120 17.03 -25.04 -1.87
C ALA A 120 17.38 -26.26 -2.72
N ILE A 121 17.76 -27.38 -2.08
CA ILE A 121 17.99 -28.65 -2.78
C ILE A 121 16.71 -29.15 -3.47
N ASN A 122 15.57 -29.06 -2.80
CA ASN A 122 14.29 -29.47 -3.39
C ASN A 122 13.89 -28.56 -4.56
N ALA A 123 14.13 -27.24 -4.47
CA ALA A 123 13.92 -26.28 -5.54
C ALA A 123 14.75 -26.65 -6.79
N PHE A 124 16.06 -26.82 -6.65
CA PHE A 124 16.93 -27.26 -7.76
C PHE A 124 16.51 -28.61 -8.36
N ILE A 125 16.00 -29.55 -7.56
CA ILE A 125 15.49 -30.83 -8.07
C ILE A 125 14.17 -30.64 -8.83
N GLY A 126 13.25 -29.85 -8.28
CA GLY A 126 11.90 -29.68 -8.79
C GLY A 126 11.85 -28.80 -10.04
N GLU A 127 12.62 -27.72 -10.05
CA GLU A 127 12.51 -26.63 -11.02
C GLU A 127 13.57 -26.74 -12.11
N GLU A 128 14.82 -27.02 -11.73
CA GLU A 128 15.94 -27.22 -12.66
C GLU A 128 16.12 -28.70 -13.08
N GLY A 129 15.36 -29.63 -12.50
CA GLY A 129 15.41 -31.05 -12.84
C GLY A 129 16.74 -31.72 -12.47
N MET A 130 17.46 -31.17 -11.48
CA MET A 130 18.75 -31.70 -11.06
C MET A 130 18.63 -33.02 -10.29
N SER A 131 19.70 -33.83 -10.29
CA SER A 131 19.82 -34.92 -9.33
C SER A 131 20.18 -34.37 -7.95
N TYR A 132 19.79 -35.06 -6.88
CA TYR A 132 20.16 -34.69 -5.50
C TYR A 132 21.65 -34.31 -5.32
N ASP A 133 22.58 -35.14 -5.83
CA ASP A 133 24.02 -34.86 -5.71
C ASP A 133 24.46 -33.58 -6.45
N ALA A 134 23.74 -33.21 -7.52
CA ALA A 134 24.03 -32.01 -8.31
C ALA A 134 23.45 -30.75 -7.67
N ALA A 135 22.20 -30.83 -7.19
CA ALA A 135 21.53 -29.77 -6.42
C ALA A 135 22.32 -29.45 -5.14
N PHE A 136 22.71 -30.48 -4.39
CA PHE A 136 23.59 -30.33 -3.24
C PHE A 136 24.94 -29.70 -3.63
N GLY A 137 25.50 -30.09 -4.78
CA GLY A 137 26.71 -29.48 -5.33
C GLY A 137 26.56 -27.99 -5.64
N GLN A 138 25.35 -27.51 -5.97
CA GLN A 138 25.11 -26.07 -6.19
C GLN A 138 25.32 -25.28 -4.91
N LEU A 139 24.81 -25.74 -3.76
CA LEU A 139 25.05 -25.07 -2.46
C LEU A 139 26.55 -24.87 -2.19
N TYR A 140 27.36 -25.89 -2.47
CA TYR A 140 28.81 -25.78 -2.33
C TYR A 140 29.44 -24.82 -3.36
N ASP A 141 28.98 -24.87 -4.61
CA ASP A 141 29.50 -24.02 -5.67
C ASP A 141 29.18 -22.54 -5.41
N MET A 142 27.99 -22.21 -4.87
CA MET A 142 27.57 -20.85 -4.50
C MET A 142 28.49 -20.27 -3.41
N PHE A 143 28.65 -20.97 -2.28
CA PHE A 143 29.63 -20.60 -1.25
C PHE A 143 31.03 -20.38 -1.82
N ARG A 144 31.46 -21.20 -2.78
CA ARG A 144 32.80 -21.08 -3.37
C ARG A 144 32.91 -19.87 -4.30
N SER A 145 31.84 -19.45 -4.97
CA SER A 145 31.91 -18.45 -6.05
C SER A 145 31.88 -17.00 -5.59
N LYS A 146 31.45 -16.71 -4.36
CA LYS A 146 31.30 -15.36 -3.80
C LYS A 146 32.57 -14.52 -3.90
N SER A 147 33.66 -15.05 -3.33
CA SER A 147 34.93 -14.34 -3.29
C SER A 147 36.14 -15.27 -3.40
N LEU A 148 37.33 -14.67 -3.59
CA LEU A 148 38.59 -15.41 -3.50
C LEU A 148 38.78 -16.05 -2.11
N GLU A 149 38.32 -15.37 -1.06
CA GLU A 149 38.40 -15.87 0.30
C GLU A 149 37.45 -17.06 0.49
N SER A 150 36.19 -16.94 0.07
CA SER A 150 35.21 -18.03 0.15
C SER A 150 35.66 -19.23 -0.70
N SER A 151 36.26 -18.99 -1.87
CA SER A 151 36.88 -20.04 -2.69
C SER A 151 38.04 -20.75 -1.97
N ASP A 152 38.96 -20.01 -1.36
CA ASP A 152 40.09 -20.58 -0.62
C ASP A 152 39.61 -21.33 0.62
N ARG A 153 38.63 -20.77 1.36
CA ARG A 153 37.96 -21.36 2.52
C ARG A 153 37.31 -22.68 2.12
N MET A 154 36.39 -22.67 1.15
CA MET A 154 35.72 -23.88 0.65
C MET A 154 36.68 -24.91 0.08
N GLY A 155 37.76 -24.48 -0.61
CA GLY A 155 38.81 -25.38 -1.09
C GLY A 155 39.50 -26.19 0.02
N LEU A 156 39.52 -25.67 1.25
CA LEU A 156 40.07 -26.35 2.43
C LEU A 156 39.07 -27.28 3.11
N ILE A 157 37.77 -26.99 3.07
CA ILE A 157 36.76 -27.69 3.91
C ILE A 157 36.73 -29.19 3.66
N ASN A 158 36.85 -29.59 2.39
CA ASN A 158 36.78 -30.98 1.97
C ASN A 158 38.17 -31.62 1.78
N SER A 159 39.26 -30.92 2.15
CA SER A 159 40.64 -31.36 1.92
C SER A 159 41.03 -32.61 2.74
N LEU A 160 40.46 -32.76 3.94
CA LEU A 160 40.71 -33.89 4.84
C LEU A 160 39.57 -34.92 4.79
N GLN A 161 38.32 -34.45 4.77
CA GLN A 161 37.11 -35.27 4.67
C GLN A 161 36.25 -34.77 3.51
N PRO A 162 36.01 -35.56 2.45
CA PRO A 162 35.32 -35.09 1.25
C PRO A 162 33.87 -34.61 1.44
N ASP A 163 33.22 -34.99 2.53
CA ASP A 163 31.81 -34.71 2.83
C ASP A 163 31.67 -33.73 4.02
N ASN A 164 32.73 -32.96 4.33
CA ASN A 164 32.74 -32.10 5.52
C ASN A 164 31.72 -30.97 5.41
N PHE A 165 31.65 -30.31 4.25
CA PHE A 165 30.65 -29.26 3.98
C PHE A 165 29.22 -29.72 4.31
N ASN A 166 28.86 -30.93 3.90
CA ASN A 166 27.52 -31.50 4.10
C ASN A 166 27.15 -31.67 5.57
N ILE A 167 28.10 -32.12 6.38
CA ILE A 167 27.83 -32.36 7.80
C ILE A 167 27.95 -31.09 8.64
N SER A 168 28.61 -30.05 8.15
CA SER A 168 28.95 -28.87 8.95
C SER A 168 28.27 -27.57 8.50
N LEU A 169 28.12 -27.30 7.21
CA LEU A 169 27.70 -25.99 6.68
C LEU A 169 26.52 -26.04 5.71
N ALA A 170 26.10 -27.21 5.23
CA ALA A 170 24.96 -27.29 4.32
C ALA A 170 23.71 -26.70 4.98
N GLY A 171 23.15 -25.66 4.34
CA GLY A 171 21.95 -24.97 4.81
C GLY A 171 22.18 -23.74 5.68
N VAL A 172 23.43 -23.37 5.95
CA VAL A 172 23.79 -22.09 6.57
C VAL A 172 23.95 -21.05 5.46
N SER A 173 23.54 -19.80 5.65
CA SER A 173 24.01 -18.62 4.89
C SER A 173 25.50 -18.37 5.21
N ASP A 174 26.21 -17.59 4.39
CA ASP A 174 27.60 -17.22 4.67
C ASP A 174 27.62 -15.96 5.54
N PRO A 175 27.95 -16.04 6.84
CA PRO A 175 27.91 -14.92 7.78
C PRO A 175 29.02 -13.87 7.56
N THR A 176 29.57 -13.84 6.35
CA THR A 176 30.63 -12.94 5.94
C THR A 176 30.37 -12.35 4.55
N ASP A 177 29.16 -12.52 4.03
CA ASP A 177 28.74 -12.14 2.67
C ASP A 177 27.24 -11.87 2.67
N ASP A 178 26.84 -10.65 2.29
CA ASP A 178 25.49 -10.12 2.41
C ASP A 178 24.46 -10.72 1.42
N ASP A 179 24.90 -11.50 0.43
CA ASP A 179 24.06 -12.14 -0.59
C ASP A 179 24.58 -13.58 -0.87
N SER A 180 23.99 -14.54 -0.17
CA SER A 180 24.57 -15.86 -0.02
C SER A 180 24.38 -16.80 -1.21
N ASP A 181 23.45 -16.51 -2.10
CA ASP A 181 23.26 -17.25 -3.35
C ASP A 181 23.54 -16.42 -4.61
N LEU A 182 23.90 -15.15 -4.46
CA LEU A 182 24.33 -14.22 -5.50
C LEU A 182 23.22 -13.88 -6.48
N ASP A 183 22.00 -13.78 -5.97
CA ASP A 183 20.81 -13.49 -6.77
C ASP A 183 20.46 -11.99 -6.83
N GLY A 184 21.11 -11.19 -5.98
CA GLY A 184 21.00 -9.74 -5.91
C GLY A 184 20.11 -9.20 -4.79
N MET A 185 19.50 -10.08 -3.98
CA MET A 185 18.77 -9.72 -2.76
C MET A 185 19.66 -10.00 -1.53
N PRO A 186 19.68 -9.14 -0.50
CA PRO A 186 20.45 -9.42 0.72
C PRO A 186 19.81 -10.50 1.59
N ASP A 187 20.62 -11.34 2.24
CA ASP A 187 20.13 -12.46 3.04
C ASP A 187 19.21 -11.98 4.18
N GLY A 188 19.56 -10.88 4.83
CA GLY A 188 18.75 -10.26 5.87
C GLY A 188 17.36 -9.80 5.39
N TRP A 189 17.25 -9.30 4.15
CA TRP A 189 15.96 -8.94 3.54
C TRP A 189 15.11 -10.19 3.24
N GLU A 190 15.75 -11.22 2.68
CA GLU A 190 15.09 -12.49 2.44
C GLU A 190 14.62 -13.15 3.74
N PHE A 191 15.46 -13.15 4.76
CA PHE A 191 15.11 -13.65 6.09
C PHE A 191 13.96 -12.85 6.70
N CYS A 192 13.93 -11.53 6.53
CA CYS A 192 12.86 -10.64 6.99
C CYS A 192 11.48 -11.09 6.50
N TYR A 193 11.37 -11.52 5.24
CA TYR A 193 10.08 -11.84 4.62
C TYR A 193 9.88 -13.32 4.30
N SER A 194 10.78 -14.19 4.77
CA SER A 194 10.65 -15.62 4.55
C SER A 194 9.49 -16.26 5.35
N ILE A 195 8.59 -16.95 4.64
CA ILE A 195 7.55 -17.83 5.18
C ILE A 195 7.52 -19.14 4.37
N TYR A 196 7.03 -20.23 4.96
CA TYR A 196 6.94 -21.51 4.26
C TYR A 196 5.51 -21.77 3.77
N GLY A 197 5.34 -21.95 2.46
CA GLY A 197 4.02 -22.05 1.84
C GLY A 197 4.07 -22.47 0.37
N GLU A 198 2.91 -22.41 -0.29
CA GLU A 198 2.79 -22.66 -1.74
C GLU A 198 2.69 -21.31 -2.45
N PHE A 199 3.64 -20.99 -3.34
CA PHE A 199 3.74 -19.69 -3.99
C PHE A 199 3.81 -19.82 -5.52
N LEU A 200 3.46 -18.75 -6.23
CA LEU A 200 3.67 -18.69 -7.67
C LEU A 200 5.16 -18.51 -7.99
N PRO A 201 5.65 -19.00 -9.15
CA PRO A 201 4.96 -19.85 -10.13
C PRO A 201 5.02 -21.34 -9.80
N VAL A 202 5.76 -21.74 -8.76
CA VAL A 202 6.10 -23.15 -8.48
C VAL A 202 4.89 -23.98 -8.09
N ASN A 203 3.96 -23.41 -7.31
CA ASN A 203 2.78 -24.09 -6.75
C ASN A 203 3.14 -25.39 -6.00
N ASP A 204 4.21 -25.34 -5.20
CA ASP A 204 4.68 -26.40 -4.31
C ASP A 204 5.19 -25.77 -3.01
N PHE A 205 5.28 -26.55 -1.94
CA PHE A 205 5.77 -26.05 -0.66
C PHE A 205 7.26 -25.66 -0.74
N ARG A 206 7.54 -24.38 -0.50
CA ARG A 206 8.87 -23.74 -0.48
C ARG A 206 8.93 -22.68 0.60
N TRP A 207 10.14 -22.26 0.97
CA TRP A 207 10.30 -20.93 1.57
C TRP A 207 10.05 -19.87 0.49
N SER A 208 9.31 -18.81 0.83
CA SER A 208 8.97 -17.72 -0.09
C SER A 208 10.22 -16.95 -0.51
N LEU A 209 11.15 -16.78 0.43
CA LEU A 209 12.48 -16.20 0.28
C LEU A 209 13.47 -17.06 1.06
N ASN A 210 14.67 -17.26 0.56
CA ASN A 210 15.62 -18.22 1.09
C ASN A 210 17.04 -17.81 0.67
N PRO A 211 17.86 -17.29 1.61
CA PRO A 211 19.24 -16.80 1.42
C PRO A 211 20.23 -17.69 0.67
N ILE A 212 19.88 -18.94 0.40
CA ILE A 212 20.75 -19.90 -0.28
C ILE A 212 20.02 -20.64 -1.42
N ASN A 213 18.98 -20.02 -1.98
CA ASN A 213 18.18 -20.52 -3.09
C ASN A 213 17.94 -19.40 -4.15
N PRO A 214 18.81 -19.28 -5.17
CA PRO A 214 18.74 -18.17 -6.13
C PRO A 214 17.57 -18.26 -7.13
N LEU A 215 16.68 -19.24 -6.95
CA LEU A 215 15.51 -19.47 -7.80
C LEU A 215 14.29 -18.67 -7.34
N ASP A 216 14.24 -18.31 -6.05
CA ASP A 216 13.11 -17.60 -5.45
C ASP A 216 13.05 -16.11 -5.79
N ILE A 217 14.08 -15.52 -6.43
CA ILE A 217 13.97 -14.21 -7.11
C ILE A 217 12.72 -14.09 -8.00
N ASN A 218 12.22 -15.21 -8.51
CA ASN A 218 11.08 -15.30 -9.42
C ASN A 218 9.77 -15.68 -8.71
N TYR A 219 9.80 -15.90 -7.40
CA TYR A 219 8.59 -16.23 -6.64
C TYR A 219 7.79 -14.96 -6.38
N ASP A 220 6.48 -15.14 -6.25
CA ASP A 220 5.49 -14.08 -6.03
C ASP A 220 4.54 -14.60 -4.93
N PRO A 221 4.89 -14.32 -3.65
CA PRO A 221 4.22 -14.94 -2.51
C PRO A 221 2.82 -14.40 -2.19
N ASP A 222 2.57 -13.12 -2.41
CA ASP A 222 1.26 -12.46 -2.23
C ASP A 222 0.39 -12.50 -3.49
N SER A 223 0.96 -12.82 -4.66
CA SER A 223 0.23 -13.01 -5.92
C SER A 223 -0.51 -11.75 -6.37
N ASP A 224 0.19 -10.63 -6.32
CA ASP A 224 -0.31 -9.28 -6.58
C ASP A 224 -0.02 -8.79 -8.04
N GLY A 225 0.70 -9.60 -8.83
CA GLY A 225 1.03 -9.31 -10.22
C GLY A 225 -0.16 -9.18 -11.18
N TRP A 226 0.13 -8.86 -12.45
CA TRP A 226 -0.89 -8.66 -13.48
C TRP A 226 -1.20 -9.93 -14.28
N PHE A 227 -2.14 -10.74 -13.78
CA PHE A 227 -2.43 -12.06 -14.33
C PHE A 227 -3.43 -12.12 -15.49
N ASP A 228 -4.37 -11.17 -15.55
CA ASP A 228 -5.55 -11.17 -16.43
C ASP A 228 -5.38 -10.34 -17.71
N ARG A 229 -4.15 -10.20 -18.19
CA ARG A 229 -3.78 -9.41 -19.38
C ARG A 229 -4.50 -9.85 -20.66
N GLU A 230 -5.13 -8.90 -21.33
CA GLU A 230 -5.68 -9.03 -22.68
C GLU A 230 -4.72 -8.47 -23.74
N ILE A 231 -4.98 -8.79 -25.01
CA ILE A 231 -4.13 -8.35 -26.13
C ILE A 231 -4.29 -6.85 -26.44
N THR A 232 -5.39 -6.26 -26.00
CA THR A 232 -5.67 -4.83 -26.10
C THR A 232 -4.95 -4.04 -25.05
N ASP A 233 -4.52 -4.69 -23.97
CA ASP A 233 -3.97 -4.03 -22.81
C ASP A 233 -2.67 -3.32 -23.14
N VAL A 234 -2.56 -2.08 -22.69
CA VAL A 234 -1.35 -1.25 -22.80
C VAL A 234 -0.66 -1.21 -21.45
N PRO A 235 0.51 -1.86 -21.27
CA PRO A 235 1.30 -1.71 -20.06
C PRO A 235 1.69 -0.25 -19.82
N ALA A 236 1.72 0.14 -18.56
CA ALA A 236 2.26 1.43 -18.15
C ALA A 236 3.73 1.55 -18.56
N PRO A 237 4.23 2.77 -18.83
CA PRO A 237 5.65 3.01 -18.96
C PRO A 237 6.40 2.47 -17.73
N GLN A 238 7.46 1.71 -17.94
CA GLN A 238 8.30 1.14 -16.88
C GLN A 238 9.43 2.11 -16.54
N GLY A 239 9.75 2.25 -15.26
CA GLY A 239 10.71 3.25 -14.80
C GLY A 239 10.89 3.23 -13.29
N THR A 240 11.41 4.33 -12.75
CA THR A 240 11.58 4.53 -11.31
C THR A 240 10.97 5.85 -10.87
N TRP A 241 10.36 5.85 -9.70
CA TRP A 241 9.90 7.05 -9.01
C TRP A 241 10.99 7.62 -8.09
N GLU A 242 11.24 8.92 -8.17
CA GLU A 242 12.06 9.64 -7.19
C GLU A 242 11.38 10.96 -6.85
N SER A 243 10.94 11.13 -5.60
CA SER A 243 10.26 12.35 -5.13
C SER A 243 9.06 12.77 -6.00
N ARG A 244 8.13 11.83 -6.29
CA ARG A 244 6.96 12.02 -7.17
C ARG A 244 7.33 12.46 -8.60
N GLN A 245 8.51 12.08 -9.07
CA GLN A 245 8.95 12.28 -10.46
C GLN A 245 9.31 10.94 -11.10
N PHE A 246 8.64 10.64 -12.21
CA PHE A 246 8.88 9.40 -12.94
C PHE A 246 10.02 9.51 -13.94
N SER A 247 10.92 8.53 -13.92
CA SER A 247 12.01 8.37 -14.89
C SER A 247 11.84 7.07 -15.67
N GLU A 248 11.39 7.18 -16.92
CA GLU A 248 11.20 6.04 -17.83
C GLU A 248 12.52 5.31 -18.15
N TYR A 249 12.46 3.97 -18.20
CA TYR A 249 13.54 3.14 -18.73
C TYR A 249 13.65 3.26 -20.25
N GLU A 250 14.85 2.96 -20.76
CA GLU A 250 15.10 2.82 -22.20
C GLU A 250 14.17 1.77 -22.84
N PRO A 251 13.91 1.82 -24.17
CA PRO A 251 12.93 0.96 -24.83
C PRO A 251 13.09 -0.55 -24.61
N GLU A 252 14.31 -1.02 -24.30
CA GLU A 252 14.59 -2.41 -23.98
C GLU A 252 14.10 -2.85 -22.58
N GLY A 253 13.89 -1.91 -21.66
CA GLY A 253 13.35 -2.14 -20.31
C GLY A 253 11.82 -2.01 -20.22
N GLN A 254 11.15 -1.72 -21.33
CA GLN A 254 9.69 -1.56 -21.38
C GLN A 254 9.00 -2.93 -21.56
N ILE A 255 7.87 -3.11 -20.89
CA ILE A 255 7.05 -4.31 -21.05
C ILE A 255 6.23 -4.21 -22.34
N PRO A 256 6.32 -5.18 -23.26
CA PRO A 256 5.52 -5.16 -24.47
C PRO A 256 4.06 -5.53 -24.19
N GLN A 257 3.15 -5.00 -25.02
CA GLN A 257 1.76 -5.47 -25.08
C GLN A 257 1.70 -6.99 -25.33
N GLY A 258 0.78 -7.67 -24.64
CA GLY A 258 0.64 -9.12 -24.74
C GLY A 258 -0.27 -9.69 -23.66
N VAL A 259 -0.57 -10.97 -23.81
CA VAL A 259 -1.49 -11.73 -22.92
C VAL A 259 -0.74 -12.56 -21.86
N GLN A 260 0.58 -12.40 -21.77
CA GLN A 260 1.37 -13.19 -20.84
C GLN A 260 1.25 -12.55 -19.46
N SER A 261 0.72 -13.30 -18.50
CA SER A 261 0.70 -12.89 -17.09
C SER A 261 2.08 -12.45 -16.61
N LEU A 262 2.10 -11.41 -15.79
CA LEU A 262 3.29 -10.87 -15.17
C LEU A 262 3.20 -11.17 -13.67
N LEU A 263 4.25 -11.78 -13.14
CA LEU A 263 4.45 -11.92 -11.70
C LEU A 263 5.14 -10.66 -11.21
N PHE A 264 4.80 -10.20 -10.01
CA PHE A 264 5.61 -9.21 -9.32
C PHE A 264 6.49 -9.99 -8.34
N SER A 265 7.70 -10.31 -8.81
CA SER A 265 8.52 -11.28 -8.10
C SER A 265 9.28 -10.65 -6.96
N ASN A 266 9.82 -11.45 -6.02
CA ASN A 266 10.67 -10.98 -4.92
C ASN A 266 11.77 -10.00 -5.37
N LEU A 267 12.41 -10.24 -6.53
CA LEU A 267 13.39 -9.30 -7.05
C LEU A 267 12.76 -7.97 -7.51
N MET A 268 11.56 -8.00 -8.07
CA MET A 268 10.85 -6.77 -8.44
C MET A 268 10.39 -6.01 -7.19
N GLU A 269 9.92 -6.73 -6.19
CA GLU A 269 9.59 -6.22 -4.85
C GLU A 269 10.78 -5.46 -4.25
N TYR A 270 11.92 -6.15 -4.13
CA TYR A 270 13.16 -5.58 -3.60
C TYR A 270 13.61 -4.33 -4.38
N ASN A 271 13.49 -4.34 -5.71
CA ASN A 271 13.92 -3.21 -6.55
C ASN A 271 12.95 -2.02 -6.49
N ASN A 272 11.66 -2.23 -6.22
CA ASN A 272 10.68 -1.16 -6.04
C ASN A 272 10.58 -0.70 -4.58
N GLY A 273 11.10 -1.49 -3.63
CA GLY A 273 11.04 -1.20 -2.19
C GLY A 273 9.72 -1.59 -1.54
N THR A 274 8.92 -2.42 -2.22
CA THR A 274 7.65 -3.00 -1.77
C THR A 274 7.88 -4.26 -0.93
N HIS A 275 6.82 -4.78 -0.33
CA HIS A 275 6.90 -5.87 0.64
C HIS A 275 6.35 -7.22 0.08
N PRO A 276 7.17 -8.28 -0.07
CA PRO A 276 6.83 -9.47 -0.89
C PRO A 276 5.77 -10.41 -0.31
N LEU A 277 5.15 -10.04 0.81
CA LEU A 277 4.00 -10.75 1.41
C LEU A 277 2.79 -9.83 1.61
N ASP A 278 2.84 -8.61 1.06
CA ASP A 278 1.83 -7.57 1.21
C ASP A 278 1.49 -7.03 -0.18
N ASP A 279 0.24 -7.16 -0.60
CA ASP A 279 -0.15 -6.86 -1.98
C ASP A 279 -0.36 -5.37 -2.25
N ASP A 280 -0.24 -4.50 -1.25
CA ASP A 280 -0.71 -3.10 -1.23
C ASP A 280 0.16 -2.26 -0.27
N SER A 281 1.44 -2.07 -0.61
CA SER A 281 2.50 -1.55 0.29
C SER A 281 2.24 -0.14 0.84
N ASP A 282 1.43 0.69 0.18
CA ASP A 282 1.03 2.03 0.64
C ASP A 282 -0.43 2.13 1.15
N ASP A 283 -1.09 0.97 1.30
CA ASP A 283 -2.43 0.79 1.85
C ASP A 283 -3.55 1.53 1.08
N ASP A 284 -3.36 1.78 -0.22
CA ASP A 284 -4.26 2.65 -0.98
C ASP A 284 -5.37 1.92 -1.76
N SER A 285 -5.35 0.59 -1.89
CA SER A 285 -6.38 -0.22 -2.59
C SER A 285 -7.77 -0.23 -1.91
N SER A 286 -8.18 0.85 -1.28
CA SER A 286 -9.35 1.00 -0.40
C SER A 286 -10.72 0.95 -1.09
N VAL A 287 -10.78 1.03 -2.42
CA VAL A 287 -12.05 1.10 -3.18
C VAL A 287 -12.98 -0.09 -2.88
N MET A 288 -14.24 0.21 -2.59
CA MET A 288 -15.27 -0.79 -2.26
C MET A 288 -16.32 -0.91 -3.36
N LYS A 289 -16.45 -2.12 -3.94
CA LYS A 289 -17.40 -2.39 -5.04
C LYS A 289 -18.66 -3.12 -4.57
N PRO A 290 -19.88 -2.63 -4.88
CA PRO A 290 -21.13 -3.33 -4.57
C PRO A 290 -21.35 -4.55 -5.48
N VAL A 291 -21.75 -5.67 -4.88
CA VAL A 291 -22.10 -6.92 -5.59
C VAL A 291 -23.61 -7.03 -5.72
N PHE A 292 -24.10 -7.08 -6.96
CA PHE A 292 -25.54 -7.17 -7.27
C PHE A 292 -26.01 -8.58 -7.58
N THR A 293 -27.09 -9.02 -6.92
CA THR A 293 -27.83 -10.24 -7.27
C THR A 293 -29.28 -9.90 -7.58
N ASN A 294 -29.74 -10.17 -8.81
CA ASN A 294 -31.08 -9.80 -9.30
C ASN A 294 -31.41 -8.30 -9.16
N GLY A 295 -30.41 -7.43 -9.30
CA GLY A 295 -30.58 -5.97 -9.21
C GLY A 295 -30.66 -5.42 -7.80
N VAL A 296 -30.32 -6.22 -6.78
CA VAL A 296 -30.23 -5.78 -5.37
C VAL A 296 -28.81 -6.03 -4.89
N VAL A 297 -28.25 -5.08 -4.15
CA VAL A 297 -26.94 -5.24 -3.51
C VAL A 297 -27.01 -6.34 -2.45
N THR A 298 -26.06 -7.25 -2.48
CA THR A 298 -26.01 -8.39 -1.55
C THR A 298 -24.76 -8.41 -0.66
N SER A 299 -23.67 -7.80 -1.11
CA SER A 299 -22.40 -7.70 -0.41
C SER A 299 -21.53 -6.63 -1.06
N TYR A 300 -20.38 -6.35 -0.47
CA TYR A 300 -19.36 -5.45 -0.99
C TYR A 300 -18.01 -6.18 -0.95
N VAL A 301 -17.08 -5.81 -1.84
CA VAL A 301 -15.73 -6.37 -1.91
C VAL A 301 -14.72 -5.23 -2.06
N LYS A 302 -13.58 -5.33 -1.35
CA LYS A 302 -12.40 -4.45 -1.58
C LYS A 302 -11.87 -4.76 -2.97
N ASP A 303 -11.45 -3.73 -3.67
CA ASP A 303 -10.90 -3.80 -5.01
C ASP A 303 -9.38 -3.72 -4.98
N SER A 304 -8.72 -4.86 -5.07
CA SER A 304 -7.25 -4.97 -5.13
C SER A 304 -6.70 -4.63 -6.52
N ASN A 305 -7.15 -3.53 -7.13
CA ASN A 305 -6.63 -3.12 -8.43
C ASN A 305 -5.36 -2.27 -8.29
N LEU A 306 -5.20 -1.49 -7.22
CA LEU A 306 -3.95 -0.79 -6.94
C LEU A 306 -3.01 -1.66 -6.11
N SER A 307 -2.90 -2.94 -6.47
CA SER A 307 -1.88 -3.80 -5.87
C SER A 307 -0.51 -3.45 -6.45
N ASP A 308 0.58 -3.63 -5.70
CA ASP A 308 1.90 -3.10 -6.06
C ASP A 308 2.31 -3.47 -7.51
N GLY A 309 2.16 -4.75 -7.86
CA GLY A 309 2.43 -5.26 -9.19
C GLY A 309 1.52 -4.68 -10.27
N ARG A 310 0.23 -4.42 -9.97
CA ARG A 310 -0.69 -3.79 -10.93
C ARG A 310 -0.41 -2.32 -11.11
N GLU A 311 -0.04 -1.63 -10.04
CA GLU A 311 0.39 -0.24 -10.12
C GLU A 311 1.59 -0.10 -11.04
N VAL A 312 2.63 -0.90 -10.82
CA VAL A 312 3.83 -0.88 -11.67
C VAL A 312 3.54 -1.31 -13.12
N PHE A 313 2.74 -2.35 -13.33
CA PHE A 313 2.55 -2.90 -14.69
C PHE A 313 1.42 -2.26 -15.50
N LYS A 314 0.32 -1.86 -14.87
CA LYS A 314 -0.92 -1.44 -15.53
C LYS A 314 -1.21 0.05 -15.38
N TYR A 315 -1.15 0.58 -14.15
CA TYR A 315 -1.61 1.94 -13.86
C TYR A 315 -0.51 2.99 -13.97
N GLY A 316 0.74 2.60 -13.73
CA GLY A 316 1.92 3.46 -13.76
C GLY A 316 2.08 4.32 -12.51
N THR A 317 1.35 4.02 -11.43
CA THR A 317 1.42 4.69 -10.12
C THR A 317 2.62 4.18 -9.31
N ASN A 318 2.90 4.83 -8.18
CA ASN A 318 3.99 4.49 -7.30
C ASN A 318 3.47 3.69 -6.09
N PRO A 319 3.80 2.39 -5.95
CA PRO A 319 3.24 1.54 -4.90
C PRO A 319 3.71 1.83 -3.46
N LEU A 320 4.38 2.96 -3.27
CA LEU A 320 4.89 3.42 -1.98
C LEU A 320 4.35 4.83 -1.65
N ASP A 321 3.39 5.34 -2.40
CA ASP A 321 2.89 6.71 -2.30
C ASP A 321 1.45 6.83 -2.80
N ASN A 322 0.50 6.77 -1.86
CA ASN A 322 -0.95 6.86 -2.07
C ASN A 322 -1.50 8.18 -2.67
N ASP A 323 -0.62 9.03 -3.18
CA ASP A 323 -0.84 10.29 -3.93
C ASP A 323 0.41 10.50 -4.79
N THR A 324 0.51 9.69 -5.85
CA THR A 324 1.72 9.47 -6.67
C THR A 324 2.28 10.77 -7.22
N ASP A 325 1.45 11.73 -7.61
CA ASP A 325 1.88 13.00 -8.18
C ASP A 325 1.86 14.20 -7.21
N GLY A 326 1.23 14.04 -6.06
CA GLY A 326 1.24 15.00 -4.97
C GLY A 326 0.34 16.20 -5.14
N ASP A 327 -0.73 16.02 -5.89
CA ASP A 327 -1.79 17.00 -6.06
C ASP A 327 -2.87 16.94 -4.97
N MET A 328 -2.65 16.17 -3.90
CA MET A 328 -3.57 15.97 -2.79
C MET A 328 -4.91 15.32 -3.18
N MET A 329 -4.99 14.65 -4.32
CA MET A 329 -6.03 13.67 -4.60
C MET A 329 -5.39 12.29 -4.48
N PRO A 330 -5.99 11.35 -3.73
CA PRO A 330 -5.38 10.03 -3.57
C PRO A 330 -5.60 9.16 -4.81
N ASP A 331 -4.61 8.33 -5.10
CA ASP A 331 -4.57 7.43 -6.25
C ASP A 331 -5.82 6.54 -6.33
N PHE A 332 -6.33 6.03 -5.20
CA PHE A 332 -7.58 5.25 -5.17
C PHE A 332 -8.81 6.00 -5.72
N TYR A 333 -8.91 7.30 -5.40
CA TYR A 333 -10.03 8.14 -5.82
C TYR A 333 -9.93 8.41 -7.32
N GLU A 334 -8.72 8.69 -7.78
CA GLU A 334 -8.43 8.92 -9.19
C GLU A 334 -8.56 7.66 -10.04
N TYR A 335 -8.11 6.52 -9.53
CA TYR A 335 -8.38 5.19 -10.05
C TYR A 335 -9.87 4.96 -10.27
N TYR A 336 -10.67 5.17 -9.23
CA TYR A 336 -12.11 4.95 -9.29
C TYR A 336 -12.81 5.88 -10.30
N ARG A 337 -12.39 7.15 -10.38
CA ARG A 337 -13.04 8.18 -11.22
C ARG A 337 -12.51 8.18 -12.66
N GLY A 338 -11.20 8.08 -12.85
CA GLY A 338 -10.47 8.39 -14.08
C GLY A 338 -10.16 7.21 -14.98
N TRP A 339 -9.95 6.02 -14.41
CA TRP A 339 -9.43 4.89 -15.19
C TRP A 339 -10.42 4.42 -16.27
N ASN A 340 -9.96 4.46 -17.53
CA ASN A 340 -10.70 4.04 -18.70
C ASN A 340 -10.21 2.67 -19.20
N GLU A 341 -10.78 1.60 -18.65
CA GLU A 341 -10.48 0.21 -19.01
C GLU A 341 -10.61 -0.11 -20.51
N THR A 342 -11.37 0.67 -21.29
CA THR A 342 -11.48 0.42 -22.75
C THR A 342 -10.24 0.85 -23.52
N ASN A 343 -9.50 1.83 -23.01
CA ASN A 343 -8.36 2.44 -23.70
C ASN A 343 -7.06 2.41 -22.89
N ASP A 344 -7.06 1.81 -21.69
CA ASP A 344 -5.98 1.82 -20.69
C ASP A 344 -5.34 3.20 -20.52
N ASN A 345 -6.16 4.16 -20.11
CA ASN A 345 -5.68 5.50 -19.80
C ASN A 345 -6.61 6.21 -18.82
N TRP A 346 -6.14 7.35 -18.35
CA TRP A 346 -6.77 8.18 -17.34
C TRP A 346 -7.80 9.18 -17.89
N SER A 347 -8.28 9.00 -19.12
CA SER A 347 -9.07 10.01 -19.82
C SER A 347 -10.30 9.48 -20.55
N SER A 348 -11.45 10.10 -20.27
CA SER A 348 -12.74 9.74 -20.86
C SER A 348 -13.41 10.93 -21.53
N ARG A 349 -14.03 10.70 -22.70
CA ARG A 349 -14.85 11.72 -23.37
C ARG A 349 -16.29 11.56 -22.91
N LEU A 350 -16.78 12.48 -22.08
CA LEU A 350 -18.08 12.40 -21.41
C LEU A 350 -18.98 13.60 -21.79
N GLN A 351 -20.30 13.42 -21.73
CA GLN A 351 -21.28 14.49 -22.00
C GLN A 351 -21.76 15.10 -20.68
N ILE A 352 -20.86 15.86 -20.03
CA ILE A 352 -21.03 16.35 -18.65
C ILE A 352 -20.96 17.87 -18.52
N SER A 353 -20.43 18.57 -19.52
CA SER A 353 -20.13 20.01 -19.40
C SER A 353 -21.38 20.89 -19.48
N VAL A 354 -21.70 21.59 -18.41
CA VAL A 354 -22.90 22.42 -18.27
C VAL A 354 -22.88 23.62 -19.22
N VAL A 355 -23.92 23.72 -20.05
CA VAL A 355 -24.18 24.93 -20.85
C VAL A 355 -25.00 25.93 -20.02
N TRP A 356 -24.30 26.94 -19.49
CA TRP A 356 -24.92 27.98 -18.67
C TRP A 356 -25.90 28.87 -19.45
N HIS A 357 -27.06 29.14 -18.83
CA HIS A 357 -28.06 30.06 -19.37
C HIS A 357 -27.96 31.45 -18.74
N GLN A 358 -27.81 32.46 -19.60
CA GLN A 358 -27.81 33.85 -19.19
C GLN A 358 -29.25 34.36 -18.95
N VAL A 359 -29.67 34.39 -17.69
CA VAL A 359 -31.00 34.92 -17.28
C VAL A 359 -31.02 36.45 -17.40
N THR A 360 -29.98 37.11 -16.92
CA THR A 360 -29.77 38.55 -17.08
C THR A 360 -28.30 38.84 -17.40
N SER A 361 -27.95 40.10 -17.66
CA SER A 361 -26.54 40.48 -17.91
C SER A 361 -25.58 40.18 -16.75
N VAL A 362 -26.10 39.89 -15.55
CA VAL A 362 -25.32 39.64 -14.33
C VAL A 362 -25.77 38.38 -13.57
N VAL A 363 -26.62 37.54 -14.17
CA VAL A 363 -27.12 36.30 -13.55
C VAL A 363 -27.07 35.18 -14.57
N TRP A 364 -26.31 34.15 -14.24
CA TRP A 364 -26.17 32.91 -14.99
C TRP A 364 -26.66 31.77 -14.11
N LYS A 365 -27.34 30.79 -14.72
CA LYS A 365 -27.85 29.61 -14.04
C LYS A 365 -27.64 28.35 -14.89
N PRO A 366 -27.38 27.19 -14.27
CA PRO A 366 -27.17 25.91 -14.94
C PRO A 366 -28.52 25.28 -15.31
N VAL A 367 -29.32 25.98 -16.13
CA VAL A 367 -30.66 25.53 -16.53
C VAL A 367 -30.89 25.77 -18.00
N GLN A 368 -31.86 25.11 -18.59
CA GLN A 368 -32.33 25.43 -19.93
C GLN A 368 -33.75 26.02 -19.86
N VAL A 369 -33.93 27.22 -20.44
CA VAL A 369 -35.25 27.87 -20.52
C VAL A 369 -35.77 27.79 -21.94
N SER A 370 -36.90 27.09 -22.14
CA SER A 370 -37.54 26.93 -23.45
C SER A 370 -39.05 26.97 -23.34
N ASN A 371 -39.71 27.84 -24.12
CA ASN A 371 -41.18 27.99 -24.16
C ASN A 371 -41.86 28.21 -22.79
N GLY A 372 -41.14 28.78 -21.82
CA GLY A 372 -41.66 29.03 -20.47
C GLY A 372 -41.57 27.83 -19.52
N VAL A 373 -40.83 26.78 -19.88
CA VAL A 373 -40.49 25.63 -19.04
C VAL A 373 -39.00 25.74 -18.68
N ILE A 374 -38.65 25.42 -17.43
CA ILE A 374 -37.27 25.42 -16.94
C ILE A 374 -36.84 23.96 -16.79
N THR A 375 -35.94 23.49 -17.64
CA THR A 375 -35.41 22.11 -17.60
C THR A 375 -33.97 22.11 -17.07
N ARG A 376 -33.47 20.92 -16.70
CA ARG A 376 -32.05 20.67 -16.45
C ARG A 376 -31.19 21.19 -17.62
N PRO A 377 -29.92 21.56 -17.38
CA PRO A 377 -29.08 22.17 -18.41
C PRO A 377 -28.83 21.21 -19.57
N VAL A 378 -28.49 21.78 -20.72
CA VAL A 378 -27.89 20.98 -21.81
C VAL A 378 -26.44 20.71 -21.42
N LEU A 379 -26.01 19.46 -21.56
CA LEU A 379 -24.62 19.07 -21.35
C LEU A 379 -23.88 18.94 -22.70
N GLU A 380 -22.70 19.53 -22.80
CA GLU A 380 -21.76 19.38 -23.90
C GLU A 380 -20.71 18.30 -23.60
N TRP A 381 -20.02 17.84 -24.66
CA TRP A 381 -18.95 16.86 -24.50
C TRP A 381 -17.68 17.53 -23.99
N ALA A 382 -17.12 17.03 -22.89
CA ALA A 382 -15.81 17.41 -22.36
C ALA A 382 -14.88 16.19 -22.27
N TRP A 383 -13.58 16.45 -22.17
CA TRP A 383 -12.63 15.45 -21.70
C TRP A 383 -12.59 15.54 -20.19
N PHE A 384 -12.71 14.39 -19.53
CA PHE A 384 -12.58 14.22 -18.10
C PHE A 384 -11.34 13.38 -17.84
N THR A 385 -10.50 13.83 -16.93
CA THR A 385 -9.20 13.24 -16.61
C THR A 385 -9.01 13.27 -15.10
N HIS A 386 -8.64 12.12 -14.56
CA HIS A 386 -8.14 11.89 -13.21
C HIS A 386 -6.95 10.95 -13.40
N ASP A 387 -5.74 11.48 -13.41
CA ASP A 387 -4.49 10.82 -13.74
C ASP A 387 -3.54 10.97 -12.55
N PRO A 388 -3.36 9.93 -11.70
CA PRO A 388 -2.53 10.02 -10.50
C PRO A 388 -1.04 10.27 -10.76
N THR A 389 -0.64 10.41 -12.04
CA THR A 389 0.72 10.69 -12.46
C THR A 389 0.89 12.10 -13.06
N ASP A 390 -0.18 12.89 -13.17
CA ASP A 390 -0.17 14.26 -13.72
C ASP A 390 -0.90 15.25 -12.78
N PRO A 391 -0.16 16.00 -11.94
CA PRO A 391 -0.73 16.79 -10.84
C PRO A 391 -1.46 18.06 -11.31
N SER A 392 -1.61 18.23 -12.62
CA SER A 392 -2.29 19.36 -13.24
C SER A 392 -3.78 19.14 -13.42
N ASP A 393 -4.25 17.90 -13.29
CA ASP A 393 -5.62 17.50 -13.45
C ASP A 393 -6.51 17.81 -12.23
N ALA A 394 -5.97 17.85 -10.99
CA ALA A 394 -6.64 18.46 -9.82
C ALA A 394 -7.22 19.85 -10.11
N GLY A 395 -6.59 20.60 -11.02
CA GLY A 395 -7.00 21.94 -11.42
C GLY A 395 -8.05 22.00 -12.53
N GLN A 396 -8.48 20.87 -13.08
CA GLN A 396 -9.46 20.77 -14.16
C GLN A 396 -10.90 20.83 -13.63
N ASP A 397 -11.81 21.31 -14.47
CA ASP A 397 -13.24 21.48 -14.19
C ASP A 397 -13.97 21.09 -15.49
N ALA A 398 -14.27 19.79 -15.62
CA ALA A 398 -14.72 19.20 -16.88
C ALA A 398 -16.23 19.34 -17.07
N ASP A 399 -16.99 19.22 -15.99
CA ASP A 399 -18.45 19.35 -15.98
C ASP A 399 -18.90 20.83 -15.92
N ASN A 400 -17.99 21.77 -15.71
CA ASN A 400 -18.22 23.22 -15.84
C ASN A 400 -19.34 23.71 -14.91
N ASP A 401 -19.33 23.25 -13.66
CA ASP A 401 -20.39 23.43 -12.67
C ASP A 401 -20.11 24.52 -11.61
N GLY A 402 -19.05 25.32 -11.77
CA GLY A 402 -18.66 26.34 -10.82
C GLY A 402 -19.58 27.57 -10.75
N ALA A 403 -19.00 28.78 -10.76
CA ALA A 403 -19.75 30.01 -10.56
C ALA A 403 -19.40 31.13 -11.56
N TRP A 404 -20.17 32.22 -11.53
CA TRP A 404 -19.93 33.40 -12.36
C TRP A 404 -19.80 34.67 -11.51
N ASP A 405 -18.61 35.26 -11.45
CA ASP A 405 -18.39 36.56 -10.83
C ASP A 405 -18.71 37.69 -11.84
N CYS A 406 -19.84 38.38 -11.61
CA CYS A 406 -20.28 39.52 -12.41
C CYS A 406 -20.03 40.89 -11.75
N SER A 407 -19.26 40.96 -10.65
CA SER A 407 -19.02 42.19 -9.88
C SER A 407 -18.22 43.26 -10.65
N GLY A 408 -17.37 42.84 -11.59
CA GLY A 408 -16.45 43.70 -12.36
C GLY A 408 -17.03 44.36 -13.61
N GLY A 409 -18.34 44.22 -13.89
CA GLY A 409 -19.00 44.75 -15.09
C GLY A 409 -18.93 43.83 -16.32
N SER A 410 -18.17 42.75 -16.25
CA SER A 410 -18.25 41.57 -17.12
C SER A 410 -18.27 40.33 -16.25
N CYS A 411 -19.08 39.33 -16.59
CA CYS A 411 -19.10 38.06 -15.88
C CYS A 411 -17.88 37.21 -16.27
N ILE A 412 -17.17 36.70 -15.27
CA ILE A 412 -16.02 35.80 -15.41
C ILE A 412 -16.39 34.50 -14.71
N TYR A 413 -16.24 33.38 -15.42
CA TYR A 413 -16.44 32.06 -14.84
C TYR A 413 -15.35 31.78 -13.79
N GLN A 414 -15.75 31.20 -12.66
CA GLN A 414 -14.90 30.72 -11.59
C GLN A 414 -15.04 29.20 -11.56
N PRO A 415 -13.97 28.44 -11.85
CA PRO A 415 -14.06 26.99 -11.88
C PRO A 415 -14.27 26.42 -10.48
N TYR A 416 -14.93 25.27 -10.44
CA TYR A 416 -14.98 24.38 -9.29
C TYR A 416 -14.29 23.11 -9.78
N ASN A 417 -13.03 22.93 -9.39
CA ASN A 417 -12.16 21.91 -9.97
C ASN A 417 -12.21 20.60 -9.20
N ASN A 418 -11.66 19.53 -9.79
CA ASN A 418 -11.56 18.20 -9.21
C ASN A 418 -11.09 18.21 -7.74
N PHE A 419 -10.03 18.98 -7.42
CA PHE A 419 -9.54 19.14 -6.05
C PHE A 419 -10.59 19.77 -5.12
N GLN A 420 -11.25 20.83 -5.58
CA GLN A 420 -12.28 21.51 -4.80
C GLN A 420 -13.49 20.64 -4.55
N GLU A 421 -13.85 19.79 -5.51
CA GLU A 421 -14.94 18.81 -5.40
C GLU A 421 -14.64 17.73 -4.39
N TYR A 422 -13.46 17.09 -4.50
CA TYR A 422 -13.02 16.05 -3.55
C TYR A 422 -13.05 16.54 -2.10
N PHE A 423 -12.60 17.78 -1.85
CA PHE A 423 -12.60 18.37 -0.51
C PHE A 423 -13.89 19.14 -0.15
N GLY A 424 -14.81 19.38 -1.09
CA GLY A 424 -15.99 20.23 -0.87
C GLY A 424 -15.62 21.65 -0.40
N VAL A 425 -14.79 22.36 -1.18
CA VAL A 425 -14.27 23.69 -0.82
C VAL A 425 -14.40 24.72 -1.94
N VAL A 426 -15.03 25.86 -1.65
CA VAL A 426 -15.12 26.99 -2.60
C VAL A 426 -14.22 28.19 -2.23
N ASN A 427 -13.48 28.08 -1.12
CA ASN A 427 -12.61 29.16 -0.66
C ASN A 427 -11.39 29.28 -1.58
N ALA A 428 -11.23 30.44 -2.23
CA ALA A 428 -10.08 30.73 -3.10
C ALA A 428 -8.70 30.64 -2.40
N SER A 429 -8.64 30.59 -1.06
CA SER A 429 -7.40 30.33 -0.31
C SER A 429 -7.09 28.84 -0.11
N MET A 430 -7.97 27.96 -0.58
CA MET A 430 -7.92 26.50 -0.46
C MET A 430 -8.40 25.83 -1.75
N SER A 431 -8.09 26.40 -2.92
CA SER A 431 -8.54 25.88 -4.22
C SER A 431 -7.46 25.11 -4.98
N SER A 432 -6.32 24.84 -4.32
CA SER A 432 -5.25 24.01 -4.86
C SER A 432 -4.29 23.56 -3.75
N PRO A 433 -3.50 22.51 -4.00
CA PRO A 433 -2.52 21.99 -3.04
C PRO A 433 -1.50 23.03 -2.61
N SER A 434 -1.01 23.81 -3.57
CA SER A 434 -0.05 24.90 -3.30
C SER A 434 -0.62 25.96 -2.36
N LEU A 435 -1.92 26.26 -2.46
CA LEU A 435 -2.58 27.22 -1.59
C LEU A 435 -2.81 26.64 -0.18
N VAL A 436 -3.17 25.35 -0.09
CA VAL A 436 -3.31 24.64 1.19
C VAL A 436 -1.98 24.57 1.93
N ARG A 437 -0.90 24.13 1.28
CA ARG A 437 0.45 24.07 1.87
C ARG A 437 0.98 25.45 2.28
N ALA A 438 0.52 26.52 1.62
CA ALA A 438 0.83 27.90 2.00
C ALA A 438 -0.07 28.47 3.10
N SER A 439 -1.15 27.77 3.45
CA SER A 439 -2.04 28.13 4.54
C SER A 439 -1.42 27.78 5.90
N ASN A 440 -1.97 28.31 6.99
CA ASN A 440 -1.57 27.90 8.36
C ASN A 440 -2.54 26.85 8.93
N LEU A 441 -3.07 25.98 8.07
CA LEU A 441 -3.87 24.83 8.52
C LEU A 441 -2.97 23.82 9.20
N VAL A 442 -3.51 23.21 10.24
CA VAL A 442 -2.84 22.13 10.97
C VAL A 442 -3.75 20.92 11.01
N ASP A 443 -3.15 19.75 10.93
CA ASP A 443 -3.80 18.47 11.17
C ASP A 443 -4.20 18.34 12.64
N CYS A 444 -4.70 17.17 12.98
CA CYS A 444 -5.18 16.89 14.32
C CYS A 444 -4.10 16.68 15.37
N SER A 445 -2.87 16.38 14.93
CA SER A 445 -1.67 16.33 15.76
C SER A 445 -1.10 17.72 16.00
N GLY A 446 -1.59 18.74 15.27
CA GLY A 446 -1.12 20.11 15.33
C GLY A 446 0.05 20.39 14.40
N GLU A 447 0.36 19.47 13.49
CA GLU A 447 1.39 19.60 12.47
C GLU A 447 0.82 20.31 11.23
N PRO A 448 1.63 21.03 10.45
CA PRO A 448 1.18 21.68 9.22
C PRO A 448 0.63 20.66 8.22
N VAL A 449 -0.47 21.00 7.54
CA VAL A 449 -1.04 20.18 6.47
C VAL A 449 -0.11 20.18 5.24
N SER A 450 0.39 19.02 4.86
CA SER A 450 1.19 18.77 3.65
C SER A 450 0.55 17.79 2.67
N GLU A 451 -0.26 16.85 3.18
CA GLU A 451 -0.87 15.73 2.42
C GLU A 451 -2.41 15.77 2.46
N TRP A 452 -3.04 14.98 1.58
CA TRP A 452 -4.49 14.97 1.38
C TRP A 452 -5.27 14.51 2.61
N TRP A 453 -4.83 13.44 3.29
CA TRP A 453 -5.53 12.90 4.45
C TRP A 453 -5.52 13.90 5.61
N GLN A 454 -4.42 14.62 5.80
CA GLN A 454 -4.31 15.69 6.80
C GLN A 454 -5.31 16.82 6.51
N LEU A 455 -5.45 17.21 5.24
CA LEU A 455 -6.44 18.21 4.85
C LEU A 455 -7.87 17.72 5.09
N ARG A 456 -8.18 16.49 4.68
CA ARG A 456 -9.48 15.83 4.90
C ARG A 456 -9.81 15.79 6.39
N GLU A 457 -8.86 15.38 7.24
CA GLU A 457 -8.99 15.40 8.70
C GLU A 457 -9.28 16.79 9.26
N SER A 458 -8.50 17.80 8.86
CA SER A 458 -8.68 19.19 9.31
C SER A 458 -10.03 19.77 8.90
N LEU A 459 -10.50 19.45 7.69
CA LEU A 459 -11.76 19.95 7.14
C LEU A 459 -12.98 19.28 7.78
N LEU A 460 -12.93 17.96 7.96
CA LEU A 460 -14.05 17.16 8.45
C LEU A 460 -14.07 17.03 9.98
N GLY A 461 -12.96 17.39 10.64
CA GLY A 461 -12.83 17.37 12.10
C GLY A 461 -12.90 15.97 12.71
N THR A 462 -12.56 14.93 11.93
CA THR A 462 -12.64 13.49 12.28
C THR A 462 -11.94 13.16 13.58
N CYS A 463 -10.89 13.89 13.93
CA CYS A 463 -10.05 13.63 15.09
C CYS A 463 -10.65 14.02 16.44
N SER A 464 -11.80 14.70 16.44
CA SER A 464 -12.52 15.01 17.68
C SER A 464 -13.34 13.82 18.21
N GLY A 465 -13.22 12.63 17.61
CA GLY A 465 -13.96 11.43 17.98
C GLY A 465 -15.47 11.68 17.87
N SER A 466 -16.24 11.36 18.91
CA SER A 466 -17.71 11.49 18.85
C SER A 466 -18.27 12.88 18.54
N SER A 467 -17.49 13.97 18.69
CA SER A 467 -17.96 15.31 18.30
C SER A 467 -17.82 15.60 16.81
N SER A 468 -16.98 14.86 16.07
CA SER A 468 -16.84 15.00 14.61
C SER A 468 -18.16 14.73 13.90
N ILE A 469 -18.93 13.74 14.37
CA ILE A 469 -20.22 13.36 13.79
C ILE A 469 -21.22 14.51 13.82
N SER A 470 -21.08 15.50 14.70
CA SER A 470 -22.00 16.66 14.76
C SER A 470 -21.58 17.85 13.89
N THR A 471 -20.37 17.84 13.34
CA THR A 471 -19.79 18.96 12.58
C THR A 471 -19.23 18.56 11.21
N ASN A 472 -19.09 17.25 10.94
CA ASN A 472 -18.68 16.73 9.65
C ASN A 472 -19.83 16.95 8.65
N TYR A 473 -19.62 17.86 7.70
CA TYR A 473 -20.63 18.26 6.71
C TYR A 473 -20.81 17.25 5.57
N PHE A 474 -19.87 16.33 5.39
CA PHE A 474 -19.94 15.20 4.46
C PHE A 474 -20.29 13.87 5.12
N ARG A 475 -20.69 13.88 6.40
CA ARG A 475 -21.23 12.67 7.00
C ARG A 475 -22.50 12.24 6.27
N MET A 476 -22.65 10.94 6.09
CA MET A 476 -23.76 10.40 5.33
C MET A 476 -24.98 10.11 6.19
N ASN A 477 -24.78 9.73 7.46
CA ASN A 477 -25.83 9.20 8.32
C ASN A 477 -26.61 10.28 9.08
N LYS A 478 -27.93 10.10 9.19
CA LYS A 478 -28.77 10.96 10.03
C LYS A 478 -28.73 10.52 11.50
N ILE A 479 -28.46 11.44 12.43
CA ILE A 479 -28.38 11.11 13.87
C ILE A 479 -29.74 11.12 14.55
N ASN A 480 -30.64 12.05 14.20
CA ASN A 480 -31.93 12.21 14.84
C ASN A 480 -32.95 12.92 13.94
N ASP A 481 -34.23 12.92 14.30
CA ASP A 481 -35.30 13.46 13.43
C ASP A 481 -35.14 14.94 13.05
N ASN A 482 -34.48 15.76 13.88
CA ASN A 482 -34.27 17.19 13.60
C ASN A 482 -32.97 17.46 12.83
N ASP A 483 -32.23 16.41 12.51
CA ASP A 483 -30.96 16.48 11.82
C ASP A 483 -31.18 16.67 10.32
N ARG A 484 -30.58 17.73 9.78
CA ARG A 484 -30.58 18.05 8.33
C ARG A 484 -29.21 17.81 7.69
N LEU A 485 -28.21 17.41 8.46
CA LEU A 485 -26.86 17.22 7.99
C LEU A 485 -26.62 15.71 7.79
N TYR A 486 -27.11 15.18 6.67
CA TYR A 486 -27.00 13.78 6.25
C TYR A 486 -27.14 13.72 4.73
N ALA A 487 -26.63 12.69 4.08
CA ALA A 487 -26.68 12.58 2.62
C ALA A 487 -28.05 12.07 2.11
N LEU A 488 -28.53 12.62 1.01
CA LEU A 488 -29.77 12.21 0.34
C LEU A 488 -29.65 12.46 -1.15
N VAL A 489 -29.60 11.39 -1.95
CA VAL A 489 -29.50 11.48 -3.41
C VAL A 489 -30.78 10.95 -4.04
N ILE A 490 -31.47 11.81 -4.80
CA ILE A 490 -32.75 11.50 -5.43
C ILE A 490 -32.69 11.86 -6.92
N ASN A 491 -33.08 10.90 -7.77
CA ASN A 491 -33.47 11.22 -9.13
C ASN A 491 -34.96 11.53 -9.15
N ASP A 492 -35.29 12.82 -9.23
CA ASP A 492 -36.67 13.33 -9.21
C ASP A 492 -37.43 13.09 -10.52
N TYR A 493 -36.74 12.89 -11.64
CA TYR A 493 -37.32 12.77 -13.00
C TYR A 493 -38.25 13.92 -13.40
N ASP A 494 -38.19 15.06 -12.70
CA ASP A 494 -39.04 16.19 -13.00
C ASP A 494 -38.65 16.81 -14.34
N LEU A 495 -39.66 17.18 -15.13
CA LEU A 495 -39.44 17.80 -16.44
C LEU A 495 -39.38 19.33 -16.37
N ASP A 496 -39.82 19.92 -15.27
CA ASP A 496 -39.91 21.37 -15.10
C ASP A 496 -39.61 21.72 -13.65
N TYR A 497 -38.63 22.59 -13.44
CA TYR A 497 -38.18 23.04 -12.12
C TYR A 497 -39.35 23.54 -11.24
N GLU A 498 -40.37 24.16 -11.84
CA GLU A 498 -41.53 24.68 -11.10
C GLU A 498 -42.54 23.60 -10.64
N ASN A 499 -42.42 22.36 -11.13
CA ASN A 499 -43.36 21.28 -10.85
C ASN A 499 -42.66 20.12 -10.13
N VAL A 500 -42.80 20.08 -8.80
CA VAL A 500 -42.25 19.00 -7.96
C VAL A 500 -43.23 17.82 -7.90
N ASP A 501 -42.90 16.69 -8.53
CA ASP A 501 -43.70 15.44 -8.50
C ASP A 501 -42.98 14.31 -7.76
N SER A 502 -43.27 14.17 -6.46
CA SER A 502 -42.66 13.12 -5.63
C SER A 502 -43.15 11.69 -5.92
N SER A 503 -44.03 11.50 -6.91
CA SER A 503 -44.55 10.16 -7.23
C SER A 503 -43.63 9.33 -8.14
N ASN A 504 -42.64 9.97 -8.78
CA ASN A 504 -41.64 9.37 -9.65
C ASN A 504 -40.22 9.36 -9.07
N ASP A 505 -40.02 9.95 -7.89
CA ASP A 505 -38.72 10.00 -7.22
C ASP A 505 -38.13 8.59 -7.03
N LEU A 506 -36.86 8.46 -7.41
CA LEU A 506 -36.05 7.28 -7.12
C LEU A 506 -34.94 7.67 -6.15
N THR A 507 -35.05 7.19 -4.91
CA THR A 507 -34.01 7.35 -3.90
C THR A 507 -32.86 6.37 -4.14
N SER A 508 -31.68 6.91 -4.41
CA SER A 508 -30.46 6.14 -4.63
C SER A 508 -29.65 5.98 -3.34
N LEU A 509 -29.57 7.07 -2.55
CA LEU A 509 -28.89 7.12 -1.27
C LEU A 509 -29.78 7.82 -0.25
N ASN A 510 -29.87 7.28 0.97
CA ASN A 510 -30.60 7.95 2.04
C ASN A 510 -29.99 7.69 3.41
N GLY A 511 -29.42 8.74 4.02
CA GLY A 511 -28.85 8.74 5.37
C GLY A 511 -29.85 8.39 6.50
N GLU A 512 -31.15 8.38 6.23
CA GLU A 512 -32.18 7.92 7.17
C GLU A 512 -32.44 6.41 7.11
N TRP A 513 -31.90 5.74 6.09
CA TRP A 513 -32.13 4.33 5.81
C TRP A 513 -30.84 3.55 6.01
N THR A 514 -31.00 2.31 6.44
CA THR A 514 -29.90 1.39 6.71
C THR A 514 -29.75 0.40 5.58
N ASP A 515 -28.52 0.27 5.08
CA ASP A 515 -28.15 -0.69 4.05
C ASP A 515 -28.47 -2.12 4.50
N THR A 516 -28.49 -3.07 3.57
CA THR A 516 -28.60 -4.49 3.94
C THR A 516 -27.30 -5.05 4.50
N PHE A 517 -26.17 -4.48 4.13
CA PHE A 517 -24.84 -4.90 4.58
C PHE A 517 -24.58 -4.49 6.01
N ASN A 518 -24.09 -5.45 6.80
CA ASN A 518 -23.88 -5.36 8.24
C ASN A 518 -25.10 -4.92 9.07
N ARG A 519 -26.31 -4.88 8.49
CA ARG A 519 -27.53 -4.56 9.23
C ARG A 519 -27.85 -5.64 10.26
N ILE A 520 -27.96 -5.22 11.52
CA ILE A 520 -28.10 -6.13 12.65
C ILE A 520 -29.57 -6.50 12.87
N ALA A 521 -30.47 -5.52 12.74
CA ALA A 521 -31.89 -5.70 12.99
C ALA A 521 -32.75 -4.70 12.20
N GLY A 522 -34.06 -4.93 12.17
CA GLY A 522 -35.01 -4.05 11.49
C GLY A 522 -35.09 -4.28 9.99
N ASP A 523 -35.90 -3.44 9.33
CA ASP A 523 -35.92 -3.31 7.87
C ASP A 523 -34.98 -2.17 7.45
N GLN A 524 -34.96 -1.80 6.17
CA GLN A 524 -34.10 -0.71 5.70
C GLN A 524 -34.53 0.68 6.19
N TYR A 525 -35.74 0.84 6.71
CA TYR A 525 -36.35 2.15 6.98
C TYR A 525 -36.12 2.61 8.42
N HIS A 526 -34.86 2.56 8.86
CA HIS A 526 -34.44 3.07 10.16
C HIS A 526 -33.05 3.71 10.09
N LEU A 527 -32.77 4.57 11.07
CA LEU A 527 -31.51 5.29 11.18
C LEU A 527 -30.33 4.31 11.37
N PRO A 528 -29.27 4.39 10.55
CA PRO A 528 -28.09 3.54 10.69
C PRO A 528 -27.39 3.71 12.03
N ASN A 529 -27.07 2.59 12.69
CA ASN A 529 -26.20 2.59 13.85
C ASN A 529 -24.74 2.34 13.46
N ILE A 530 -24.06 3.41 13.06
CA ILE A 530 -22.65 3.37 12.61
C ILE A 530 -21.69 2.78 13.66
N PHE A 531 -21.98 2.96 14.96
CA PHE A 531 -21.16 2.40 16.05
C PHE A 531 -21.27 0.88 16.18
N LEU A 532 -22.31 0.28 15.59
CA LEU A 532 -22.46 -1.16 15.47
C LEU A 532 -22.07 -1.68 14.08
N GLY A 533 -21.52 -0.82 13.22
CA GLY A 533 -21.09 -1.17 11.87
C GLY A 533 -22.20 -1.20 10.83
N GLU A 534 -23.36 -0.59 11.09
CA GLU A 534 -24.42 -0.45 10.08
C GLU A 534 -24.12 0.72 9.15
N TYR A 535 -24.35 0.52 7.85
CA TYR A 535 -24.07 1.49 6.80
C TYR A 535 -25.33 2.22 6.33
N VAL A 536 -25.13 3.42 5.77
CA VAL A 536 -26.17 4.19 5.08
C VAL A 536 -26.63 3.46 3.82
N TYR A 537 -27.94 3.40 3.57
CA TYR A 537 -28.46 2.86 2.32
C TYR A 537 -27.91 3.65 1.12
N GLY A 538 -27.30 2.95 0.16
CA GLY A 538 -26.73 3.62 -1.02
C GLY A 538 -25.34 4.23 -0.81
N TRP A 539 -24.66 3.95 0.30
CA TRP A 539 -23.41 4.62 0.70
C TRP A 539 -22.35 4.67 -0.41
N TRP A 540 -22.18 3.58 -1.16
CA TRP A 540 -21.19 3.43 -2.24
C TRP A 540 -21.32 4.45 -3.40
N ILE A 541 -22.38 5.25 -3.41
CA ILE A 541 -22.59 6.31 -4.42
C ILE A 541 -21.66 7.50 -4.16
N LEU A 542 -21.42 7.83 -2.88
CA LEU A 542 -20.63 8.99 -2.49
C LEU A 542 -19.41 8.63 -1.64
N ASP A 543 -19.37 7.42 -1.07
CA ASP A 543 -18.28 6.91 -0.23
C ASP A 543 -17.64 5.72 -0.96
N ILE A 544 -16.44 5.93 -1.49
CA ILE A 544 -15.70 4.99 -2.33
C ILE A 544 -14.92 4.01 -1.47
N ASP A 545 -14.34 4.47 -0.36
CA ASP A 545 -13.43 3.70 0.51
C ASP A 545 -14.15 2.93 1.65
N GLY A 546 -15.44 3.23 1.88
CA GLY A 546 -16.28 2.59 2.89
C GLY A 546 -16.10 3.11 4.31
N ASP A 547 -15.52 4.31 4.49
CA ASP A 547 -15.32 4.95 5.80
C ASP A 547 -16.58 5.62 6.37
N GLN A 548 -17.70 5.61 5.62
CA GLN A 548 -19.00 6.22 5.91
C GLN A 548 -19.05 7.75 5.85
N ILE A 549 -18.09 8.35 5.16
CA ILE A 549 -18.00 9.76 4.86
C ILE A 549 -17.95 9.91 3.34
N ALA A 550 -18.68 10.88 2.80
CA ALA A 550 -18.63 11.12 1.36
C ALA A 550 -17.26 11.65 0.91
N ASP A 551 -16.75 11.14 -0.19
CA ASP A 551 -15.51 11.55 -0.88
C ASP A 551 -15.75 12.73 -1.81
N GLY A 552 -16.34 13.78 -1.25
CA GLY A 552 -16.65 15.02 -1.95
C GLY A 552 -17.93 14.98 -2.78
N THR A 553 -17.99 15.90 -3.76
CA THR A 553 -18.99 15.92 -4.83
C THR A 553 -18.48 15.11 -6.03
N ASP A 554 -19.31 14.87 -7.06
CA ASP A 554 -18.96 14.06 -8.22
C ASP A 554 -18.49 14.94 -9.40
N PRO A 555 -17.19 14.91 -9.78
CA PRO A 555 -16.64 15.74 -10.86
C PRO A 555 -17.13 15.46 -12.27
N THR A 556 -18.00 14.46 -12.41
CA THR A 556 -18.68 14.13 -13.67
C THR A 556 -20.16 14.51 -13.65
N ASN A 557 -20.65 15.06 -12.54
CA ASN A 557 -22.05 15.37 -12.33
C ASN A 557 -22.24 16.65 -11.51
N TRP A 558 -22.41 17.75 -12.23
CA TRP A 558 -22.71 19.11 -11.75
C TRP A 558 -23.75 19.28 -10.62
N ASP A 559 -24.58 18.27 -10.35
CA ASP A 559 -25.66 18.23 -9.36
C ASP A 559 -25.64 16.83 -8.73
N THR A 560 -24.78 16.67 -7.73
CA THR A 560 -24.45 15.38 -7.11
C THR A 560 -25.66 14.75 -6.43
N ASP A 561 -26.52 15.54 -5.80
CA ASP A 561 -27.66 15.05 -5.02
C ASP A 561 -29.00 14.99 -5.80
N GLY A 562 -29.04 15.67 -6.95
CA GLY A 562 -30.11 15.64 -7.93
C GLY A 562 -31.18 16.71 -7.74
N ASP A 563 -30.96 17.75 -6.93
CA ASP A 563 -31.97 18.75 -6.57
C ASP A 563 -32.05 19.98 -7.50
N TRP A 564 -31.24 20.00 -8.55
CA TRP A 564 -31.09 21.06 -9.56
C TRP A 564 -30.27 22.27 -9.14
N LEU A 565 -29.69 22.26 -7.95
CA LEU A 565 -28.62 23.15 -7.56
C LEU A 565 -27.29 22.52 -7.99
N ASN A 566 -26.32 23.39 -8.30
CA ASN A 566 -25.00 22.91 -8.66
C ASN A 566 -24.12 22.78 -7.42
N ASP A 567 -23.21 21.82 -7.41
CA ASP A 567 -22.42 21.44 -6.24
C ASP A 567 -21.65 22.63 -5.64
N HIS A 568 -21.00 23.45 -6.49
CA HIS A 568 -20.35 24.68 -6.03
C HIS A 568 -21.31 25.59 -5.23
N PHE A 569 -22.55 25.78 -5.70
CA PHE A 569 -23.51 26.65 -5.03
C PHE A 569 -23.89 26.11 -3.65
N GLU A 570 -24.11 24.81 -3.53
CA GLU A 570 -24.49 24.18 -2.26
C GLU A 570 -23.38 24.27 -1.21
N ILE A 571 -22.14 24.03 -1.65
CA ILE A 571 -20.96 24.17 -0.79
C ILE A 571 -20.74 25.64 -0.39
N GLU A 572 -20.97 26.59 -1.30
CA GLU A 572 -20.88 28.02 -1.00
C GLU A 572 -21.96 28.47 -0.01
N ASP A 573 -23.21 28.03 -0.18
CA ASP A 573 -24.33 28.40 0.69
C ASP A 573 -24.10 27.91 2.13
N ASP A 574 -23.58 26.70 2.30
CA ASP A 574 -23.23 26.16 3.62
C ASP A 574 -22.10 26.93 4.31
N LEU A 575 -21.23 27.57 3.54
CA LEU A 575 -20.08 28.32 4.06
C LEU A 575 -20.34 29.81 4.30
N LEU A 576 -21.56 30.31 4.07
CA LEU A 576 -21.88 31.75 4.09
C LEU A 576 -21.55 32.47 5.42
N ASP A 577 -21.61 31.79 6.56
CA ASP A 577 -21.27 32.35 7.87
C ASP A 577 -19.90 31.90 8.42
N GLY A 578 -19.14 31.16 7.60
CA GLY A 578 -17.83 30.62 7.93
C GLY A 578 -17.86 29.39 8.86
N ILE A 579 -19.03 28.76 9.05
CA ILE A 579 -19.18 27.54 9.85
C ILE A 579 -19.77 26.44 8.96
N ARG A 580 -19.01 25.36 8.74
CA ARG A 580 -19.46 24.20 7.96
C ARG A 580 -20.57 23.41 8.68
N GLY A 581 -21.54 22.92 7.91
CA GLY A 581 -22.58 21.98 8.31
C GLY A 581 -23.71 22.58 9.16
N ASN A 582 -23.93 23.90 9.09
CA ASN A 582 -24.91 24.57 9.93
C ASN A 582 -26.19 25.00 9.20
N SER A 583 -26.17 24.98 7.86
CA SER A 583 -27.29 25.34 6.98
C SER A 583 -28.07 24.10 6.49
N GLY A 584 -27.40 22.95 6.44
CA GLY A 584 -27.83 21.68 5.87
C GLY A 584 -26.61 20.86 5.49
N SER A 585 -26.78 19.65 4.96
CA SER A 585 -25.69 18.96 4.25
C SER A 585 -25.70 19.42 2.80
N PRO A 586 -24.54 19.71 2.19
CA PRO A 586 -24.43 20.12 0.79
C PRO A 586 -24.50 18.94 -0.21
N ILE A 587 -24.84 17.74 0.26
CA ILE A 587 -25.03 16.52 -0.55
C ILE A 587 -26.39 15.90 -0.22
N ARG A 588 -27.40 16.76 -0.05
CA ARG A 588 -28.70 16.39 0.49
C ARG A 588 -29.82 17.12 -0.22
N TYR A 589 -30.49 16.36 -1.08
CA TYR A 589 -31.57 16.82 -1.92
C TYR A 589 -32.53 17.77 -1.21
N ASP A 590 -32.68 18.99 -1.73
CA ASP A 590 -33.70 19.95 -1.35
C ASP A 590 -34.97 19.75 -2.20
N ASP A 591 -36.14 19.78 -1.56
CA ASP A 591 -37.42 19.59 -2.25
C ASP A 591 -37.89 20.85 -3.02
N ARG A 592 -37.01 21.85 -3.17
CA ARG A 592 -37.21 23.13 -3.87
C ARG A 592 -38.42 23.91 -3.34
N SER A 593 -38.89 23.57 -2.13
CA SER A 593 -40.07 24.17 -1.51
C SER A 593 -39.76 25.39 -0.65
N THR A 594 -38.48 25.57 -0.31
CA THR A 594 -37.91 26.73 0.38
C THR A 594 -37.21 27.69 -0.56
#